data_AF-A0A3D0HB58-F1
#
_entry.id   AF-A0A3D0HB58-F1
#
_cell.length_a   1.000
_cell.length_b   1.000
_cell.length_c   1.000
_cell.angle_alpha   90.00
_cell.angle_beta   90.00
_cell.angle_gamma   90.00
#
_symmetry.space_group_name_H-M   'P 1'
#
loop_
_entity.id
_entity.type
_entity.pdbx_description
1 polymer ?
#
loop_
_entity_poly.entity_id
_entity_poly.type
_entity_poly.pdbx_seq_one_letter_code
_entity_poly.pdbx_strand_id
1 'polypeptide(L)'
;MKFRCKVCGYVYEGDELPADYVCPLCKKGPEVFEALPEEKPAMKKFRCKVCGYVHEAPELPADFVCPVCHKGADVFVELKDEKPAQCGSLKGTKTAENLAAAFAGESQARNKYTYFAEVAKREGFEQLAEIFLSTARNEQEHARLWFDLLGGIQDTASNLKAAADGENYEW
;
A
#
# COMPACT_ATOMS: atom_id res chain seq x y z
N MET A 1 33.51 -2.74 5.53
CA MET A 1 32.46 -1.78 5.94
C MET A 1 32.22 -0.73 4.86
N LYS A 2 31.14 0.05 4.97
CA LYS A 2 30.90 1.23 4.12
C LYS A 2 30.80 2.47 4.97
N PHE A 3 31.37 3.58 4.50
CA PHE A 3 31.35 4.86 5.20
C PHE A 3 30.80 5.93 4.26
N ARG A 4 29.87 6.76 4.74
CA ARG A 4 29.27 7.85 3.96
C ARG A 4 29.74 9.21 4.46
N CYS A 5 30.16 10.08 3.57
CA CYS A 5 30.45 11.47 3.89
C CYS A 5 29.15 12.26 4.11
N LYS A 6 28.97 12.85 5.30
CA LYS A 6 27.79 13.65 5.66
C LYS A 6 27.65 14.95 4.87
N VAL A 7 28.71 15.44 4.24
CA VAL A 7 28.71 16.72 3.50
C VAL A 7 28.25 16.55 2.05
N CYS A 8 28.73 15.53 1.35
CA CYS A 8 28.48 15.36 -0.09
C CYS A 8 27.92 14.00 -0.48
N GLY A 9 27.75 13.08 0.46
CA GLY A 9 27.20 11.74 0.21
C GLY A 9 28.15 10.74 -0.45
N TYR A 10 29.44 11.05 -0.63
CA TYR A 10 30.43 10.10 -1.15
C TYR A 10 30.52 8.85 -0.25
N VAL A 11 30.59 7.66 -0.85
CA VAL A 11 30.70 6.38 -0.15
C VAL A 11 32.11 5.82 -0.32
N TYR A 12 32.78 5.54 0.79
CA TYR A 12 34.04 4.80 0.86
C TYR A 12 33.76 3.35 1.26
N GLU A 13 34.32 2.39 0.53
CA GLU A 13 34.21 0.95 0.82
C GLU A 13 35.58 0.44 1.28
N GLY A 14 35.65 -0.08 2.51
CA GLY A 14 36.88 -0.54 3.15
C GLY A 14 36.60 -1.07 4.55
N ASP A 15 37.51 -1.84 5.11
CA ASP A 15 37.33 -2.42 6.45
C ASP A 15 37.36 -1.35 7.55
N GLU A 16 38.30 -0.40 7.45
CA GLU A 16 38.41 0.76 8.33
C GLU A 16 38.64 2.03 7.51
N LEU A 17 38.17 3.17 8.01
CA LEU A 17 38.42 4.47 7.40
C LEU A 17 39.77 5.02 7.87
N PRO A 18 40.76 5.23 6.99
CA PRO A 18 42.07 5.74 7.39
C PRO A 18 41.99 7.11 8.08
N ALA A 19 42.84 7.34 9.08
CA ALA A 19 42.85 8.57 9.87
C ALA A 19 43.27 9.83 9.06
N ASP A 20 43.91 9.63 7.92
CA ASP A 20 44.32 10.66 6.96
C ASP A 20 43.42 10.72 5.72
N TYR A 21 42.32 9.95 5.70
CA TYR A 21 41.46 9.87 4.54
C TYR A 21 40.74 11.18 4.24
N VAL A 22 40.88 11.67 3.01
CA VAL A 22 40.22 12.90 2.55
C VAL A 22 39.15 12.56 1.51
N CYS A 23 37.93 13.03 1.75
CA CYS A 23 36.83 12.85 0.81
C CYS A 23 37.21 13.39 -0.58
N PRO A 24 37.15 12.60 -1.66
CA PRO A 24 37.57 13.04 -2.99
C PRO A 24 36.67 14.15 -3.56
N LEU A 25 35.40 14.23 -3.13
CA LEU A 25 34.42 15.20 -3.63
C LEU A 25 34.43 16.52 -2.85
N CYS A 26 34.36 16.50 -1.51
CA CYS A 26 34.24 17.71 -0.69
C CYS A 26 35.50 18.11 0.07
N LYS A 27 36.58 17.32 -0.05
CA LYS A 27 37.91 17.58 0.56
C LYS A 27 37.92 17.69 2.09
N LYS A 28 36.88 17.22 2.77
CA LYS A 28 36.84 17.10 4.24
C LYS A 28 37.49 15.80 4.70
N GLY A 29 38.03 15.82 5.92
CA GLY A 29 38.75 14.70 6.50
C GLY A 29 37.81 13.60 6.99
N PRO A 30 38.33 12.57 7.68
CA PRO A 30 37.55 11.42 8.09
C PRO A 30 36.48 11.76 9.15
N GLU A 31 36.58 12.90 9.83
CA GLU A 31 35.64 13.35 10.88
C GLU A 31 34.20 13.56 10.36
N VAL A 32 34.04 13.78 9.06
CA VAL A 32 32.72 13.96 8.44
C VAL A 32 32.12 12.66 7.91
N PHE A 33 32.82 11.54 7.99
CA PHE A 33 32.31 10.24 7.59
C PHE A 33 31.57 9.57 8.74
N GLU A 34 30.51 8.85 8.40
CA GLU A 34 29.77 7.98 9.31
C GLU A 34 29.74 6.57 8.73
N ALA A 35 29.85 5.56 9.60
CA ALA A 35 29.68 4.18 9.19
C ALA A 35 28.22 3.96 8.76
N LEU A 36 28.04 3.40 7.57
CA LEU A 36 26.73 2.91 7.16
C LEU A 36 26.45 1.60 7.91
N PRO A 37 25.21 1.40 8.37
CA PRO A 37 24.82 0.13 8.97
C PRO A 37 25.04 -0.99 7.95
N GLU A 38 25.52 -2.15 8.42
CA GLU A 38 25.58 -3.35 7.58
C GLU A 38 24.17 -3.69 7.09
N GLU A 39 24.06 -4.01 5.80
CA GLU A 39 22.78 -4.40 5.20
C GLU A 39 22.28 -5.67 5.90
N LYS A 40 21.22 -5.54 6.70
CA LYS A 40 20.56 -6.70 7.28
C LYS A 40 19.93 -7.51 6.14
N PRO A 41 20.13 -8.83 6.11
CA PRO A 41 19.55 -9.65 5.05
C PRO A 41 18.02 -9.54 5.09
N ALA A 42 17.41 -9.48 3.91
CA ALA A 42 15.97 -9.33 3.76
C ALA A 42 15.23 -10.49 4.46
N MET A 43 14.35 -10.15 5.40
CA MET A 43 13.55 -11.14 6.13
C MET A 43 12.44 -11.67 5.22
N LYS A 44 12.34 -12.99 5.12
CA LYS A 44 11.27 -13.70 4.40
C LYS A 44 10.30 -14.34 5.38
N LYS A 45 9.08 -14.61 4.93
CA LYS A 45 8.07 -15.32 5.71
C LYS A 45 7.87 -16.71 5.14
N PHE A 46 7.86 -17.73 5.98
CA PHE A 46 7.63 -19.11 5.60
C PHE A 46 6.41 -19.66 6.34
N ARG A 47 5.43 -20.20 5.62
CA ARG A 47 4.22 -20.78 6.20
C ARG A 47 4.24 -22.29 6.14
N CYS A 48 3.97 -22.95 7.26
CA CYS A 48 3.75 -24.39 7.30
C CYS A 48 2.43 -24.74 6.61
N LYS A 49 2.47 -25.60 5.57
CA LYS A 49 1.27 -26.09 4.87
C LYS A 49 0.36 -26.98 5.72
N VAL A 50 0.87 -27.53 6.83
CA VAL A 50 0.14 -28.48 7.68
C VAL A 50 -0.67 -27.77 8.77
N CYS A 51 -0.06 -26.80 9.48
CA CYS A 51 -0.71 -26.14 10.61
C CYS A 51 -0.85 -24.62 10.47
N GLY A 52 -0.27 -24.03 9.42
CA GLY A 52 -0.34 -22.59 9.19
C GLY A 52 0.63 -21.73 9.99
N TYR A 53 1.49 -22.30 10.85
CA TYR A 53 2.54 -21.57 11.56
C TYR A 53 3.42 -20.76 10.59
N VAL A 54 3.73 -19.52 10.96
CA VAL A 54 4.56 -18.60 10.17
C VAL A 54 5.89 -18.38 10.88
N HIS A 55 6.97 -18.62 10.16
CA HIS A 55 8.34 -18.36 10.58
C HIS A 55 8.91 -17.18 9.80
N GLU A 56 9.57 -16.24 10.46
CA GLU A 56 10.21 -15.08 9.81
C GLU A 56 11.73 -15.20 9.93
N ALA A 57 12.41 -15.38 8.81
CA ALA A 57 13.86 -15.52 8.75
C ALA A 57 14.38 -15.17 7.36
N PRO A 58 15.67 -14.81 7.19
CA PRO A 58 16.24 -14.56 5.87
C PRO A 58 16.24 -15.80 4.96
N GLU A 59 16.37 -16.98 5.57
CA GLU A 59 16.36 -18.28 4.91
C GLU A 59 15.78 -19.32 5.87
N LEU A 60 15.19 -20.39 5.35
CA LEU A 60 14.67 -21.50 6.14
C LEU A 60 15.69 -22.64 6.21
N PRO A 61 16.26 -22.97 7.38
CA PRO A 61 17.18 -24.08 7.53
C PRO A 61 16.55 -25.41 7.12
N ALA A 62 17.33 -26.29 6.48
CA ALA A 62 16.84 -27.59 6.02
C ALA A 62 16.41 -28.53 7.16
N ASP A 63 17.00 -28.35 8.34
CA ASP A 63 16.71 -29.07 9.59
C ASP A 63 15.61 -28.40 10.44
N PHE A 64 15.01 -27.31 9.95
CA PHE A 64 13.96 -26.60 10.68
C PHE A 64 12.76 -27.51 10.92
N VAL A 65 12.30 -27.57 12.18
CA VAL A 65 11.12 -28.33 12.59
C VAL A 65 10.04 -27.38 13.05
N CYS A 66 8.84 -27.50 12.49
CA CYS A 66 7.70 -26.70 12.91
C CYS A 66 7.42 -26.89 14.40
N PRO A 67 7.36 -25.81 15.22
CA PRO A 67 7.13 -25.93 16.66
C PRO A 67 5.68 -26.35 17.01
N VAL A 68 4.77 -26.30 16.04
CA VAL A 68 3.34 -26.59 16.24
C VAL A 68 2.98 -28.02 15.81
N CYS A 69 3.42 -28.45 14.63
CA CYS A 69 3.06 -29.77 14.08
C CYS A 69 4.23 -30.74 13.92
N HIS A 70 5.45 -30.32 14.29
CA HIS A 70 6.65 -31.14 14.30
C HIS A 70 7.05 -31.75 12.94
N LYS A 71 6.55 -31.17 11.84
CA LYS A 71 6.99 -31.50 10.48
C LYS A 71 8.22 -30.66 10.09
N GLY A 72 9.05 -31.23 9.22
CA GLY A 72 10.29 -30.62 8.77
C GLY A 72 10.10 -29.43 7.83
N ALA A 73 11.21 -28.85 7.37
CA ALA A 73 11.24 -27.71 6.47
C ALA A 73 10.54 -27.99 5.12
N ASP A 74 10.42 -29.26 4.73
CA ASP A 74 9.78 -29.74 3.49
C ASP A 74 8.30 -29.32 3.35
N VAL A 75 7.62 -29.10 4.48
CA VAL A 75 6.22 -28.66 4.47
C VAL A 75 6.04 -27.15 4.49
N PHE A 76 7.12 -26.36 4.55
CA PHE A 76 7.04 -24.90 4.52
C PHE A 76 7.03 -24.37 3.09
N VAL A 77 6.34 -23.25 2.90
CA VAL A 77 6.36 -22.47 1.65
C VAL A 77 6.74 -21.03 1.96
N GLU A 78 7.63 -20.45 1.16
CA GLU A 78 7.92 -19.02 1.21
C GLU A 78 6.65 -18.25 0.80
N LEU A 79 6.16 -17.41 1.70
CA LEU A 79 5.15 -16.42 1.38
C LEU A 79 5.86 -15.28 0.67
N LYS A 80 5.70 -15.24 -0.65
CA LYS A 80 5.97 -14.03 -1.41
C LYS A 80 4.86 -13.04 -1.09
N ASP A 81 5.18 -11.76 -0.96
CA ASP A 81 4.19 -10.67 -0.94
C ASP A 81 3.56 -10.52 -2.33
N GLU A 82 2.99 -11.60 -2.85
CA GLU A 82 2.12 -11.56 -4.01
C GLU A 82 0.85 -10.86 -3.54
N LYS A 83 0.65 -9.63 -4.04
CA LYS A 83 -0.67 -8.98 -3.98
C LYS A 83 -1.70 -10.05 -4.29
N PRO A 84 -2.73 -10.24 -3.44
CA PRO A 84 -3.70 -11.31 -3.62
C PRO A 84 -4.16 -11.28 -5.07
N ALA A 85 -4.14 -12.45 -5.71
CA ALA A 85 -4.44 -12.60 -7.13
C ALA A 85 -5.67 -11.74 -7.47
N GLN A 86 -5.42 -10.67 -8.23
CA GLN A 86 -6.47 -9.81 -8.72
C GLN A 86 -7.42 -10.73 -9.50
N CYS A 87 -8.68 -10.80 -9.05
CA CYS A 87 -9.73 -11.44 -9.84
C CYS A 87 -9.59 -10.90 -11.26
N GLY A 88 -9.37 -11.81 -12.24
CA GLY A 88 -8.85 -11.44 -13.56
C GLY A 88 -9.55 -10.22 -14.15
N SER A 89 -8.80 -9.42 -14.93
CA SER A 89 -9.25 -8.14 -15.50
C SER A 89 -10.74 -8.12 -15.83
N LEU A 90 -11.54 -7.41 -15.02
CA LEU A 90 -12.99 -7.27 -15.21
C LEU A 90 -13.34 -6.51 -16.50
N LYS A 91 -12.34 -5.84 -17.11
CA LYS A 91 -12.49 -5.06 -18.34
C LYS A 91 -13.19 -5.86 -19.44
N GLY A 92 -14.28 -5.30 -19.96
CA GLY A 92 -15.06 -5.90 -21.04
C GLY A 92 -16.06 -6.98 -20.60
N THR A 93 -16.19 -7.24 -19.30
CA THR A 93 -17.20 -8.18 -18.78
C THR A 93 -18.51 -7.46 -18.45
N LYS A 94 -19.62 -8.22 -18.45
CA LYS A 94 -20.91 -7.70 -17.96
C LYS A 94 -20.84 -7.27 -16.48
N THR A 95 -19.99 -7.94 -15.70
CA THR A 95 -19.74 -7.57 -14.30
C THR A 95 -19.13 -6.18 -14.18
N ALA A 96 -18.17 -5.81 -15.03
CA ALA A 96 -17.61 -4.45 -15.03
C ALA A 96 -18.66 -3.39 -15.38
N GLU A 97 -19.52 -3.66 -16.37
CA GLU A 97 -20.64 -2.74 -16.69
C GLU A 97 -21.59 -2.57 -15.51
N ASN A 98 -21.94 -3.67 -14.83
CA ASN A 98 -22.82 -3.64 -13.66
C ASN A 98 -22.18 -2.87 -12.49
N LEU A 99 -20.87 -3.05 -12.27
CA LEU A 99 -20.12 -2.32 -11.24
C LEU A 99 -20.04 -0.83 -11.57
N ALA A 100 -19.83 -0.46 -12.83
CA ALA A 100 -19.81 0.94 -13.25
C ALA A 100 -21.20 1.59 -13.08
N ALA A 101 -22.26 0.87 -13.43
CA ALA A 101 -23.63 1.32 -13.19
C ALA A 101 -23.94 1.46 -11.69
N ALA A 102 -23.49 0.53 -10.85
CA ALA A 102 -23.61 0.60 -9.40
C ALA A 102 -22.85 1.82 -8.86
N PHE A 103 -21.59 2.02 -9.24
CA PHE A 103 -20.80 3.20 -8.86
C PHE A 103 -21.53 4.52 -9.19
N ALA A 104 -22.09 4.63 -10.40
CA ALA A 104 -22.87 5.80 -10.80
C ALA A 104 -24.15 5.98 -9.97
N GLY A 105 -24.85 4.88 -9.65
CA GLY A 105 -26.05 4.88 -8.81
C GLY A 105 -25.75 5.34 -7.39
N GLU A 106 -24.74 4.76 -6.74
CA GLU A 106 -24.35 5.09 -5.37
C GLU A 106 -23.82 6.53 -5.26
N SER A 107 -23.09 7.00 -6.28
CA SER A 107 -22.62 8.40 -6.34
C SER A 107 -23.79 9.40 -6.40
N GLN A 108 -24.82 9.08 -7.18
CA GLN A 108 -26.04 9.89 -7.22
C GLN A 108 -26.82 9.82 -5.91
N ALA A 109 -26.92 8.64 -5.29
CA ALA A 109 -27.61 8.44 -4.02
C ALA A 109 -26.95 9.25 -2.89
N ARG A 110 -25.62 9.20 -2.76
CA ARG A 110 -24.85 10.05 -1.83
C ARG A 110 -25.22 11.53 -1.96
N ASN A 111 -25.20 12.05 -3.19
CA ASN A 111 -25.53 13.47 -3.42
C ASN A 111 -26.97 13.78 -3.04
N LYS A 112 -27.94 12.95 -3.46
CA LYS A 112 -29.36 13.11 -3.09
C LYS A 112 -29.56 13.13 -1.58
N TYR A 113 -29.00 12.17 -0.86
CA TYR A 113 -29.14 12.09 0.60
C TYR A 113 -28.50 13.29 1.30
N THR A 114 -27.37 13.78 0.81
CA THR A 114 -26.77 15.02 1.32
C THR A 114 -27.72 16.20 1.16
N TYR A 115 -28.37 16.35 -0.01
CA TYR A 115 -29.36 17.42 -0.24
C TYR A 115 -30.63 17.24 0.61
N PHE A 116 -31.07 16.00 0.82
CA PHE A 116 -32.23 15.70 1.67
C PHE A 116 -31.95 16.01 3.14
N ALA A 117 -30.71 15.80 3.61
CA ALA A 117 -30.31 16.22 4.94
C ALA A 117 -30.44 17.73 5.15
N GLU A 118 -30.09 18.54 4.14
CA GLU A 118 -30.23 20.00 4.19
C GLU A 118 -31.71 20.44 4.26
N VAL A 119 -32.60 19.74 3.56
CA VAL A 119 -34.06 19.96 3.66
C VAL A 119 -34.55 19.61 5.07
N ALA A 120 -34.24 18.40 5.55
CA ALA A 120 -34.64 17.93 6.87
C ALA A 120 -34.17 18.87 8.00
N LYS A 121 -32.95 19.39 7.88
CA LYS A 121 -32.41 20.37 8.82
C LYS A 121 -33.16 21.70 8.79
N ARG A 122 -33.50 22.22 7.60
CA ARG A 122 -34.31 23.46 7.45
C ARG A 122 -35.71 23.31 8.05
N GLU A 123 -36.26 22.11 8.02
CA GLU A 123 -37.56 21.78 8.62
C GLU A 123 -37.48 21.51 10.14
N GLY A 124 -36.28 21.55 10.73
CA GLY A 124 -36.05 21.33 12.17
C GLY A 124 -35.91 19.86 12.57
N PHE A 125 -35.85 18.93 11.62
CA PHE A 125 -35.67 17.50 11.87
C PHE A 125 -34.19 17.11 11.94
N GLU A 126 -33.50 17.55 12.99
CA GLU A 126 -32.05 17.34 13.16
C GLU A 126 -31.64 15.86 13.15
N GLN A 127 -32.42 14.99 13.80
CA GLN A 127 -32.13 13.54 13.80
C GLN A 127 -32.26 12.93 12.40
N LEU A 128 -33.26 13.36 11.64
CA LEU A 128 -33.49 12.88 10.28
C LEU A 128 -32.38 13.36 9.34
N ALA A 129 -31.92 14.61 9.52
CA ALA A 129 -30.78 15.15 8.80
C ALA A 129 -29.51 14.30 9.02
N GLU A 130 -29.21 13.94 10.28
CA GLU A 130 -28.04 13.08 10.56
C GLU A 130 -28.21 11.67 9.98
N ILE A 131 -29.42 11.10 10.00
CA ILE A 131 -29.68 9.81 9.36
C ILE A 131 -29.36 9.90 7.85
N PHE A 132 -29.84 10.93 7.17
CA PHE A 132 -29.51 11.13 5.75
C PHE A 132 -28.01 11.28 5.50
N LEU A 133 -27.29 12.05 6.35
CA LEU A 133 -25.83 12.20 6.23
C LEU A 133 -25.09 10.88 6.49
N SER A 134 -25.52 10.11 7.49
CA SER A 134 -24.97 8.79 7.76
C SER A 134 -25.16 7.86 6.55
N THR A 135 -26.37 7.82 5.99
CA THR A 135 -26.66 7.02 4.78
C THR A 135 -25.83 7.50 3.60
N ALA A 136 -25.66 8.81 3.39
CA ALA A 136 -24.80 9.34 2.34
C ALA A 136 -23.34 8.87 2.48
N ARG A 137 -22.82 8.79 3.71
CA ARG A 137 -21.49 8.24 3.99
C ARG A 137 -21.43 6.74 3.69
N ASN A 138 -22.51 5.99 3.96
CA ASN A 138 -22.57 4.58 3.58
C ASN A 138 -22.53 4.39 2.04
N GLU A 139 -23.30 5.16 1.28
CA GLU A 139 -23.25 5.06 -0.19
C GLU A 139 -21.91 5.50 -0.76
N GLN A 140 -21.20 6.42 -0.09
CA GLN A 140 -19.83 6.76 -0.45
C GLN A 140 -18.89 5.54 -0.32
N GLU A 141 -19.01 4.76 0.75
CA GLU A 141 -18.20 3.54 0.91
C GLU A 141 -18.59 2.45 -0.11
N HIS A 142 -19.88 2.29 -0.41
CA HIS A 142 -20.33 1.40 -1.48
C HIS A 142 -19.71 1.81 -2.84
N ALA A 143 -19.84 3.08 -3.21
CA ALA A 143 -19.22 3.61 -4.43
C ALA A 143 -17.71 3.39 -4.45
N ARG A 144 -17.01 3.62 -3.33
CA ARG A 144 -15.56 3.42 -3.21
C ARG A 144 -15.17 1.98 -3.51
N LEU A 145 -15.89 1.00 -2.96
CA LEU A 145 -15.63 -0.43 -3.19
C LEU A 145 -15.81 -0.80 -4.66
N TRP A 146 -16.89 -0.34 -5.30
CA TRP A 146 -17.14 -0.62 -6.72
C TRP A 146 -16.08 0.01 -7.62
N PHE A 147 -15.67 1.25 -7.33
CA PHE A 147 -14.65 1.95 -8.10
C PHE A 147 -13.26 1.32 -7.95
N ASP A 148 -12.92 0.85 -6.75
CA ASP A 148 -11.67 0.13 -6.48
C ASP A 148 -11.62 -1.21 -7.22
N LEU A 149 -12.72 -1.97 -7.24
CA LEU A 149 -12.81 -3.23 -8.00
C LEU A 149 -12.66 -3.01 -9.52
N LEU A 150 -13.04 -1.84 -10.02
CA LEU A 150 -12.82 -1.44 -11.41
C LEU A 150 -11.39 -0.95 -11.68
N GLY A 151 -10.54 -0.84 -10.65
CA GLY A 151 -9.18 -0.32 -10.76
C GLY A 151 -9.10 1.22 -10.88
N GLY A 152 -10.16 1.92 -10.46
CA GLY A 152 -10.27 3.37 -10.54
C GLY A 152 -9.44 4.13 -9.49
N ILE A 153 -9.04 3.46 -8.40
CA ILE A 153 -8.20 4.05 -7.35
C ILE A 153 -6.76 3.58 -7.54
N GLN A 154 -5.86 4.51 -7.85
CA GLN A 154 -4.44 4.26 -8.07
C GLN A 154 -3.58 5.18 -7.19
N ASP A 155 -2.31 5.38 -7.53
CA ASP A 155 -1.44 6.35 -6.87
C ASP A 155 -1.87 7.80 -7.15
N THR A 156 -1.35 8.75 -6.37
CA THR A 156 -1.71 10.16 -6.46
C THR A 156 -1.47 10.76 -7.86
N ALA A 157 -0.37 10.41 -8.53
CA ALA A 157 -0.06 10.97 -9.84
C ALA A 157 -1.05 10.45 -10.89
N SER A 158 -1.36 9.14 -10.86
CA SER A 158 -2.34 8.51 -11.74
C SER A 158 -3.76 9.06 -11.51
N ASN A 159 -4.17 9.23 -10.25
CA ASN A 159 -5.49 9.79 -9.91
C ASN A 159 -5.62 11.26 -10.36
N LEU A 160 -4.56 12.06 -10.19
CA LEU A 160 -4.54 13.46 -10.61
C LEU A 160 -4.68 13.58 -12.14
N LYS A 161 -3.96 12.74 -12.89
CA LYS A 161 -4.08 12.68 -14.34
C LYS A 161 -5.50 12.29 -14.76
N ALA A 162 -6.08 11.26 -14.14
CA ALA A 162 -7.44 10.83 -14.44
C ALA A 162 -8.47 11.94 -14.17
N ALA A 163 -8.31 12.70 -13.09
CA ALA A 163 -9.15 13.86 -12.81
C ALA A 163 -8.99 14.95 -13.88
N ALA A 164 -7.75 15.31 -14.23
CA ALA A 164 -7.48 16.32 -15.26
C ALA A 164 -8.03 15.91 -16.64
N ASP A 165 -7.91 14.65 -17.03
CA ASP A 165 -8.45 14.12 -18.29
C ASP A 165 -9.99 14.11 -18.28
N GLY A 166 -10.61 13.80 -17.13
CA GLY A 166 -12.06 13.80 -16.95
C GLY A 166 -12.65 15.20 -17.07
N GLU A 167 -12.07 16.17 -16.35
CA GLU A 167 -12.41 17.59 -16.53
C GLU A 167 -12.13 17.99 -17.98
N ASN A 168 -11.00 17.55 -18.59
CA ASN A 168 -10.64 17.84 -19.98
C ASN A 168 -11.75 17.46 -21.00
N TYR A 169 -12.58 16.49 -20.67
CA TYR A 169 -13.63 15.99 -21.54
C TYR A 169 -14.95 16.77 -21.45
N GLU A 170 -15.17 17.54 -20.39
CA GLU A 170 -16.47 18.18 -20.08
C GLU A 170 -16.66 19.61 -20.61
N TRP A 171 -15.64 20.22 -21.22
CA TRP A 171 -15.66 21.56 -21.87
C TRP A 171 -15.61 21.51 -23.39
#